data_AF-A0AAP2GLL4-F1
#
_entry.id   AF-A0AAP2GLL4-F1
#
_cell.length_a   1.000
_cell.length_b   1.000
_cell.length_c   1.000
_cell.angle_alpha   90.00
_cell.angle_beta   90.00
_cell.angle_gamma   90.00
#
_symmetry.space_group_name_H-M   'P 1'
#
loop_
_entity.id
_entity.type
_entity.pdbx_description
1 polymer ?
#
loop_
_entity_poly.entity_id
_entity_poly.type
_entity_poly.pdbx_seq_one_letter_code
_entity_poly.pdbx_strand_id
1 'polypeptide(L)'
;MLILNPDPYLLPDYKISPFTTADIHEHMRLPDDDTADTYFATRFPGRRFTYTINGRSAINKALSHYKLQKHDVVTILTTTGNFYVSGCVTGEIERYCRWNREVDATTKVILVIHEFGYPYPQLEQLRAYNLPIIEDVAYAFFSEDANSTIGKVGDFVVYSFPKMFPVQIGGVLVHNKDVAVEPERWEHPRMLPYIRKVLSFHLAKKAEIIANRLRSYNGLKMRLHALGFEERLPLEEGVVPGVFMFKVPDEKTDLKRMRDYLFSHGIQCSVFYGERAFFIPVHQSLIGVDLDYFAMVIQSFSK
;
A
#
# COMPACT_ATOMS: atom_id res chain seq x y z
N MET A 1 21.28 22.47 10.04
CA MET A 1 20.81 22.23 11.41
C MET A 1 19.38 21.75 11.32
N LEU A 2 19.06 20.56 11.85
CA LEU A 2 17.68 20.04 11.93
C LEU A 2 17.10 20.37 13.31
N ILE A 3 15.89 20.91 13.35
CA ILE A 3 15.18 21.25 14.59
C ILE A 3 14.28 20.08 14.96
N LEU A 4 14.60 19.38 16.04
CA LEU A 4 13.79 18.24 16.50
C LEU A 4 12.55 18.66 17.30
N ASN A 5 12.66 19.76 18.06
CA ASN A 5 11.56 20.28 18.88
C ASN A 5 11.18 21.70 18.43
N PRO A 6 10.57 21.87 17.24
CA PRO A 6 10.06 23.17 16.81
C PRO A 6 8.79 23.53 17.59
N ASP A 7 8.24 24.71 17.32
CA ASP A 7 6.86 25.00 17.72
C ASP A 7 5.92 23.90 17.18
N PRO A 8 5.00 23.33 17.99
CA PRO A 8 4.11 22.26 17.56
C PRO A 8 3.25 22.57 16.32
N TYR A 9 2.98 23.84 16.02
CA TYR A 9 2.24 24.26 14.83
C TYR A 9 3.09 24.30 13.56
N LEU A 10 4.41 24.09 13.69
CA LEU A 10 5.40 24.14 12.60
C LEU A 10 6.10 22.79 12.39
N LEU A 11 5.46 21.70 12.83
CA LEU A 11 5.98 20.36 12.58
C LEU A 11 5.99 20.05 11.08
N PRO A 12 7.00 19.30 10.60
CA PRO A 12 6.92 18.70 9.27
C PRO A 12 5.76 17.69 9.21
N ASP A 13 5.35 17.30 8.00
CA ASP A 13 4.26 16.33 7.79
C ASP A 13 4.73 15.24 6.81
N TYR A 14 5.33 14.19 7.36
CA TYR A 14 5.82 13.03 6.62
C TYR A 14 4.80 11.91 6.69
N LYS A 15 4.04 11.74 5.61
CA LYS A 15 3.05 10.67 5.48
C LYS A 15 3.66 9.43 4.83
N ILE A 16 3.07 8.27 5.07
CA ILE A 16 3.38 7.05 4.32
C ILE A 16 2.99 7.20 2.85
N SER A 17 1.89 7.93 2.60
CA SER A 17 1.52 8.35 1.24
C SER A 17 2.45 9.47 0.76
N PRO A 18 2.86 9.50 -0.52
CA PRO A 18 3.64 10.61 -1.06
C PRO A 18 2.87 11.92 -1.22
N PHE A 19 1.55 11.95 -0.97
CA PHE A 19 0.72 13.12 -1.18
C PHE A 19 0.99 14.25 -0.16
N THR A 20 1.14 15.46 -0.68
CA THR A 20 1.37 16.71 0.05
C THR A 20 0.36 17.78 -0.38
N THR A 21 0.28 18.88 0.38
CA THR A 21 -0.60 20.01 0.01
C THR A 21 -0.20 20.66 -1.31
N ALA A 22 1.10 20.67 -1.66
CA ALA A 22 1.59 21.26 -2.90
C ALA A 22 1.03 20.54 -4.14
N ASP A 23 0.81 19.23 -4.04
CA ASP A 23 0.26 18.41 -5.10
C ASP A 23 -1.14 18.87 -5.55
N ILE A 24 -1.95 19.45 -4.65
CA ILE A 24 -3.28 19.99 -5.01
C ILE A 24 -3.12 21.04 -6.12
N HIS A 25 -2.19 21.96 -5.93
CA HIS A 25 -1.93 23.05 -6.87
C HIS A 25 -1.35 22.54 -8.19
N GLU A 26 -0.42 21.58 -8.12
CA GLU A 26 0.15 20.97 -9.33
C GLU A 26 -0.91 20.24 -10.15
N HIS A 27 -1.73 19.40 -9.51
CA HIS A 27 -2.78 18.63 -10.19
C HIS A 27 -3.88 19.48 -10.82
N MET A 28 -4.20 20.63 -10.22
CA MET A 28 -5.19 21.56 -10.78
C MET A 28 -4.73 22.17 -12.10
N ARG A 29 -3.41 22.24 -12.34
CA ARG A 29 -2.81 22.78 -13.57
C ARG A 29 -2.58 21.73 -14.65
N LEU A 30 -2.72 20.44 -14.32
CA LEU A 30 -2.57 19.37 -15.30
C LEU A 30 -3.67 19.47 -16.36
N PRO A 31 -3.31 19.31 -17.65
CA PRO A 31 -4.29 19.17 -18.72
C PRO A 31 -5.12 17.90 -18.51
N ASP A 32 -6.30 17.84 -19.13
CA ASP A 32 -7.05 16.59 -19.18
C ASP A 32 -6.26 15.54 -19.96
N ASP A 33 -6.18 14.33 -19.41
CA ASP A 33 -5.39 13.23 -19.95
C ASP A 33 -6.00 11.91 -19.42
N ASP A 34 -6.16 10.92 -20.30
CA ASP A 34 -6.68 9.60 -20.00
C ASP A 34 -5.75 8.45 -20.42
N THR A 35 -4.47 8.74 -20.69
CA THR A 35 -3.40 7.76 -20.98
C THR A 35 -3.30 6.67 -19.91
N ALA A 36 -3.70 6.95 -18.66
CA ALA A 36 -3.86 5.95 -17.61
C ALA A 36 -4.76 4.77 -18.02
N ASP A 37 -5.81 5.00 -18.81
CA ASP A 37 -6.69 3.95 -19.32
C ASP A 37 -5.95 3.01 -20.27
N THR A 38 -5.13 3.58 -21.18
CA THR A 38 -4.25 2.81 -22.06
C THR A 38 -3.23 2.01 -21.24
N TYR A 39 -2.63 2.62 -20.22
CA TYR A 39 -1.71 1.92 -19.32
C TYR A 39 -2.35 0.68 -18.68
N PHE A 40 -3.57 0.80 -18.15
CA PHE A 40 -4.27 -0.34 -17.55
C PHE A 40 -4.70 -1.38 -18.58
N ALA A 41 -5.14 -0.96 -19.76
CA ALA A 41 -5.48 -1.87 -20.86
C ALA A 41 -4.25 -2.68 -21.32
N THR A 42 -3.07 -2.06 -21.41
CA THR A 42 -1.82 -2.73 -21.75
C THR A 42 -1.32 -3.63 -20.61
N ARG A 43 -1.42 -3.17 -19.36
CA ARG A 43 -0.96 -3.94 -18.19
C ARG A 43 -1.78 -5.20 -17.95
N PHE A 44 -3.08 -5.16 -18.24
CA PHE A 44 -4.01 -6.28 -18.00
C PHE A 44 -4.69 -6.72 -19.29
N PRO A 45 -3.92 -7.27 -20.25
CA PRO A 45 -4.47 -7.69 -21.53
C PRO A 45 -5.55 -8.75 -21.32
N GLY A 46 -6.69 -8.59 -22.00
CA GLY A 46 -7.79 -9.54 -21.89
C GLY A 46 -8.69 -9.37 -20.65
N ARG A 47 -8.38 -8.43 -19.74
CA ARG A 47 -9.22 -8.11 -18.58
C ARG A 47 -9.93 -6.76 -18.75
N ARG A 48 -10.87 -6.48 -17.86
CA ARG A 48 -11.51 -5.16 -17.70
C ARG A 48 -11.06 -4.52 -16.41
N PHE A 49 -11.21 -3.22 -16.31
CA PHE A 49 -10.91 -2.49 -15.09
C PHE A 49 -11.98 -1.43 -14.83
N THR A 50 -12.29 -1.21 -13.55
CA THR A 50 -13.24 -0.21 -13.08
C THR A 50 -12.55 0.70 -12.09
N TYR A 51 -12.45 1.99 -12.40
CA TYR A 51 -11.99 2.98 -11.42
C TYR A 51 -12.92 3.03 -10.23
N THR A 52 -12.35 3.21 -9.05
CA THR A 52 -13.07 3.31 -7.78
C THR A 52 -12.61 4.51 -6.99
N ILE A 53 -13.40 4.94 -5.99
CA ILE A 53 -13.05 6.10 -5.17
C ILE A 53 -11.85 5.84 -4.25
N ASN A 54 -11.60 4.58 -3.88
CA ASN A 54 -10.42 4.11 -3.15
C ASN A 54 -10.37 2.58 -3.16
N GLY A 55 -9.27 1.99 -2.67
CA GLY A 55 -9.10 0.53 -2.62
C GLY A 55 -10.18 -0.22 -1.84
N ARG A 56 -10.78 0.39 -0.79
CA ARG A 56 -11.87 -0.26 -0.02
C ARG A 56 -13.12 -0.43 -0.89
N SER A 57 -13.46 0.55 -1.71
CA SER A 57 -14.55 0.43 -2.69
C SER A 57 -14.27 -0.69 -3.70
N ALA A 58 -13.02 -0.82 -4.16
CA ALA A 58 -12.63 -1.93 -5.02
C ALA A 58 -12.75 -3.31 -4.34
N ILE A 59 -12.29 -3.46 -3.09
CA ILE A 59 -12.49 -4.69 -2.29
C ILE A 59 -13.98 -4.98 -2.14
N ASN A 60 -14.78 -3.96 -1.78
CA ASN A 60 -16.22 -4.10 -1.60
C ASN A 60 -16.91 -4.62 -2.87
N LYS A 61 -16.57 -4.06 -4.03
CA LYS A 61 -17.09 -4.47 -5.34
C LYS A 61 -16.65 -5.87 -5.75
N ALA A 62 -15.43 -6.29 -5.39
CA ALA A 62 -14.98 -7.66 -5.61
C ALA A 62 -15.76 -8.64 -4.73
N LEU A 63 -15.92 -8.34 -3.44
CA LEU A 63 -16.64 -9.20 -2.49
C LEU A 63 -18.12 -9.32 -2.81
N SER A 64 -18.77 -8.26 -3.29
CA SER A 64 -20.20 -8.27 -3.63
C SER A 64 -20.54 -9.24 -4.77
N HIS A 65 -19.57 -9.56 -5.63
CA HIS A 65 -19.72 -10.54 -6.70
C HIS A 65 -19.99 -11.96 -6.17
N TYR A 66 -19.38 -12.33 -5.05
CA TYR A 66 -19.38 -13.71 -4.56
C TYR A 66 -20.62 -14.09 -3.74
N LYS A 67 -21.60 -13.18 -3.55
CA LYS A 67 -22.86 -13.44 -2.84
C LYS A 67 -22.69 -14.11 -1.47
N LEU A 68 -21.63 -13.73 -0.76
CA LEU A 68 -21.23 -14.27 0.53
C LEU A 68 -22.34 -14.13 1.59
N GLN A 69 -22.45 -15.13 2.44
CA GLN A 69 -23.38 -15.19 3.58
C GLN A 69 -22.63 -14.98 4.90
N LYS A 70 -23.36 -14.63 5.97
CA LYS A 70 -22.74 -14.29 7.27
C LYS A 70 -21.91 -15.41 7.92
N HIS A 71 -22.15 -16.66 7.54
CA HIS A 71 -21.43 -17.83 8.04
C HIS A 71 -20.25 -18.24 7.14
N ASP A 72 -20.13 -17.65 5.96
CA ASP A 72 -18.97 -17.88 5.08
C ASP A 72 -17.71 -17.23 5.68
N VAL A 73 -16.55 -17.65 5.16
CA VAL A 73 -15.25 -17.11 5.57
C VAL A 73 -14.47 -16.65 4.34
N VAL A 74 -13.97 -15.41 4.40
CA VAL A 74 -12.88 -14.95 3.54
C VAL A 74 -11.56 -15.20 4.28
N THR A 75 -10.69 -16.03 3.72
CA THR A 75 -9.36 -16.25 4.28
C THR A 75 -8.43 -15.17 3.81
N ILE A 76 -7.81 -14.45 4.75
CA ILE A 76 -6.83 -13.42 4.43
C ILE A 76 -5.44 -14.03 4.55
N LEU A 77 -4.65 -13.96 3.48
CA LEU A 77 -3.24 -14.33 3.47
C LEU A 77 -2.40 -13.07 3.20
N THR A 78 -1.24 -12.96 3.84
CA THR A 78 -0.36 -11.80 3.67
C THR A 78 1.08 -12.23 3.46
N THR A 79 1.89 -11.39 2.83
CA THR A 79 3.30 -11.66 2.52
C THR A 79 4.09 -12.18 3.71
N THR A 80 3.91 -11.58 4.89
CA THR A 80 4.67 -11.95 6.10
C THR A 80 4.02 -13.07 6.91
N GLY A 81 2.77 -13.45 6.62
CA GLY A 81 1.98 -14.31 7.48
C GLY A 81 1.62 -13.72 8.85
N ASN A 82 1.98 -12.45 9.12
CA ASN A 82 1.68 -11.80 10.40
C ASN A 82 0.16 -11.70 10.63
N PHE A 83 -0.28 -11.65 11.89
CA PHE A 83 -1.69 -11.47 12.23
C PHE A 83 -2.20 -10.06 11.94
N TYR A 84 -1.31 -9.07 11.87
CA TYR A 84 -1.71 -7.68 11.68
C TYR A 84 -2.32 -7.45 10.30
N VAL A 85 -3.61 -7.16 10.27
CA VAL A 85 -4.35 -6.76 9.06
C VAL A 85 -5.08 -5.46 9.34
N SER A 86 -5.05 -4.53 8.38
CA SER A 86 -5.71 -3.24 8.52
C SER A 86 -7.24 -3.36 8.57
N GLY A 87 -7.86 -2.57 9.44
CA GLY A 87 -9.33 -2.41 9.50
C GLY A 87 -9.96 -1.93 8.19
N CYS A 88 -9.18 -1.31 7.30
CA CYS A 88 -9.63 -0.97 5.96
C CYS A 88 -9.98 -2.21 5.11
N VAL A 89 -9.34 -3.35 5.37
CA VAL A 89 -9.60 -4.61 4.64
C VAL A 89 -10.63 -5.45 5.40
N THR A 90 -10.38 -5.71 6.69
CA THR A 90 -11.28 -6.56 7.49
C THR A 90 -12.68 -5.96 7.60
N GLY A 91 -12.78 -4.63 7.74
CA GLY A 91 -14.06 -3.93 7.79
C GLY A 91 -14.88 -4.04 6.51
N GLU A 92 -14.25 -4.24 5.33
CA GLU A 92 -14.97 -4.50 4.09
C GLU A 92 -15.46 -5.95 4.00
N ILE A 93 -14.70 -6.91 4.54
CA ILE A 93 -15.11 -8.31 4.63
C ILE A 93 -16.28 -8.48 5.61
N GLU A 94 -16.19 -7.86 6.79
CA GLU A 94 -17.16 -7.97 7.88
C GLU A 94 -18.56 -7.48 7.51
N ARG A 95 -18.67 -6.63 6.48
CA ARG A 95 -19.95 -6.25 5.87
C ARG A 95 -20.72 -7.46 5.34
N TYR A 96 -20.01 -8.46 4.84
CA TYR A 96 -20.58 -9.65 4.22
C TYR A 96 -20.52 -10.88 5.15
N CYS A 97 -19.35 -11.21 5.67
CA CYS A 97 -19.09 -12.49 6.34
C CYS A 97 -17.92 -12.42 7.34
N ARG A 98 -17.46 -13.57 7.84
CA ARG A 98 -16.31 -13.65 8.76
C ARG A 98 -15.00 -13.72 7.97
N TRP A 99 -13.88 -13.58 8.67
CA TRP A 99 -12.55 -13.83 8.10
C TRP A 99 -11.69 -14.66 9.04
N ASN A 100 -10.72 -15.37 8.47
CA ASN A 100 -9.68 -16.11 9.19
C ASN A 100 -8.32 -15.91 8.50
N ARG A 101 -7.30 -16.66 8.95
CA ARG A 101 -5.92 -16.58 8.46
C ARG A 101 -5.39 -17.89 7.87
N GLU A 102 -6.23 -18.91 7.83
CA GLU A 102 -5.88 -20.26 7.37
C GLU A 102 -6.96 -20.76 6.42
N VAL A 103 -6.56 -21.39 5.32
CA VAL A 103 -7.53 -21.94 4.37
C VAL A 103 -8.08 -23.24 4.96
N ASP A 104 -9.39 -23.30 5.15
CA ASP A 104 -10.08 -24.47 5.69
C ASP A 104 -11.38 -24.76 4.90
N ALA A 105 -12.15 -25.75 5.35
CA ALA A 105 -13.39 -26.17 4.67
C ALA A 105 -14.49 -25.09 4.65
N THR A 106 -14.38 -24.03 5.48
CA THR A 106 -15.31 -22.90 5.54
C THR A 106 -14.90 -21.75 4.62
N THR A 107 -13.66 -21.75 4.10
CA THR A 107 -13.17 -20.72 3.19
C THR A 107 -13.97 -20.70 1.89
N LYS A 108 -14.48 -19.53 1.52
CA LYS A 108 -15.18 -19.27 0.24
C LYS A 108 -14.38 -18.43 -0.73
N VAL A 109 -13.54 -17.53 -0.23
CA VAL A 109 -12.71 -16.64 -1.02
C VAL A 109 -11.39 -16.47 -0.31
N ILE A 110 -10.28 -16.45 -1.05
CA ILE A 110 -8.97 -16.08 -0.53
C ILE A 110 -8.71 -14.62 -0.90
N LEU A 111 -8.41 -13.78 0.08
CA LEU A 111 -7.92 -12.42 -0.13
C LEU A 111 -6.43 -12.38 0.20
N VAL A 112 -5.61 -12.15 -0.81
CA VAL A 112 -4.14 -12.13 -0.69
C VAL A 112 -3.65 -10.69 -0.66
N ILE A 113 -2.93 -10.30 0.37
CA ILE A 113 -2.39 -8.95 0.53
C ILE A 113 -0.88 -8.97 0.23
N HIS A 114 -0.48 -8.21 -0.79
CA HIS A 114 0.93 -7.92 -1.08
C HIS A 114 1.39 -6.76 -0.18
N GLU A 115 1.91 -7.11 0.99
CA GLU A 115 2.16 -6.16 2.07
C GLU A 115 3.28 -5.18 1.73
N PHE A 116 2.99 -3.87 1.82
CA PHE A 116 3.99 -2.80 1.77
C PHE A 116 4.95 -2.82 0.57
N GLY A 117 4.52 -3.42 -0.55
CA GLY A 117 5.32 -3.54 -1.79
C GLY A 117 5.93 -4.92 -1.96
N TYR A 118 5.86 -5.78 -0.95
CA TYR A 118 6.42 -7.13 -0.98
C TYR A 118 5.38 -8.13 -1.49
N PRO A 119 5.68 -8.88 -2.56
CA PRO A 119 4.74 -9.84 -3.13
C PRO A 119 4.43 -10.99 -2.17
N TYR A 120 3.19 -11.49 -2.17
CA TYR A 120 2.88 -12.72 -1.44
C TYR A 120 3.66 -13.90 -2.03
N PRO A 121 4.42 -14.67 -1.23
CA PRO A 121 5.17 -15.80 -1.74
C PRO A 121 4.22 -16.90 -2.19
N GLN A 122 4.57 -17.65 -3.25
CA GLN A 122 3.79 -18.81 -3.70
C GLN A 122 2.36 -18.47 -4.18
N LEU A 123 2.13 -17.25 -4.69
CA LEU A 123 0.83 -16.81 -5.18
C LEU A 123 0.16 -17.81 -6.15
N GLU A 124 0.91 -18.39 -7.09
CA GLU A 124 0.36 -19.37 -8.04
C GLU A 124 -0.16 -20.65 -7.39
N GLN A 125 0.46 -21.07 -6.28
CA GLN A 125 0.07 -22.31 -5.59
C GLN A 125 -1.33 -22.22 -4.99
N LEU A 126 -1.82 -20.99 -4.74
CA LEU A 126 -3.18 -20.78 -4.23
C LEU A 126 -4.26 -21.29 -5.19
N ARG A 127 -3.96 -21.40 -6.50
CA ARG A 127 -4.89 -22.00 -7.47
C ARG A 127 -5.24 -23.45 -7.13
N ALA A 128 -4.36 -24.18 -6.43
CA ALA A 128 -4.60 -25.57 -6.04
C ALA A 128 -5.78 -25.72 -5.08
N TYR A 129 -6.16 -24.65 -4.36
CA TYR A 129 -7.36 -24.67 -3.50
C TYR A 129 -8.68 -24.68 -4.29
N ASN A 130 -8.64 -24.37 -5.60
CA ASN A 130 -9.84 -24.23 -6.43
C ASN A 130 -10.90 -23.28 -5.82
N LEU A 131 -10.41 -22.21 -5.18
CA LEU A 131 -11.22 -21.16 -4.58
C LEU A 131 -10.97 -19.84 -5.32
N PRO A 132 -11.96 -18.93 -5.36
CA PRO A 132 -11.77 -17.59 -5.89
C PRO A 132 -10.70 -16.81 -5.12
N ILE A 133 -9.94 -15.98 -5.83
CA ILE A 133 -8.83 -15.20 -5.28
C ILE A 133 -9.04 -13.71 -5.59
N ILE A 134 -8.95 -12.87 -4.55
CA ILE A 134 -8.83 -11.42 -4.65
C ILE A 134 -7.39 -11.05 -4.29
N GLU A 135 -6.67 -10.42 -5.22
CA GLU A 135 -5.35 -9.84 -4.94
C GLU A 135 -5.48 -8.37 -4.48
N ASP A 136 -5.09 -8.05 -3.25
CA ASP A 136 -4.87 -6.68 -2.79
C ASP A 136 -3.41 -6.28 -3.03
N VAL A 137 -3.21 -5.51 -4.08
CA VAL A 137 -1.91 -5.01 -4.57
C VAL A 137 -1.79 -3.49 -4.33
N ALA A 138 -2.49 -2.96 -3.32
CA ALA A 138 -2.52 -1.53 -3.03
C ALA A 138 -1.11 -0.92 -2.85
N TYR A 139 -0.22 -1.59 -2.13
CA TYR A 139 1.17 -1.14 -1.96
C TYR A 139 2.13 -1.66 -3.04
N ALA A 140 1.76 -2.73 -3.75
CA ALA A 140 2.61 -3.42 -4.73
C ALA A 140 2.40 -2.92 -6.17
N PHE A 141 1.94 -1.67 -6.36
CA PHE A 141 1.57 -1.16 -7.69
C PHE A 141 2.67 -1.34 -8.74
N PHE A 142 3.93 -1.06 -8.41
CA PHE A 142 5.06 -1.22 -9.32
C PHE A 142 5.97 -2.40 -8.96
N SER A 143 5.57 -3.22 -7.99
CA SER A 143 6.35 -4.39 -7.62
C SER A 143 6.08 -5.53 -8.58
N GLU A 144 7.10 -6.34 -8.81
CA GLU A 144 7.05 -7.60 -9.55
C GLU A 144 7.68 -8.69 -8.67
N ASP A 145 7.21 -9.92 -8.79
CA ASP A 145 7.88 -11.11 -8.28
C ASP A 145 8.69 -11.77 -9.39
N ALA A 146 9.52 -12.75 -9.03
CA ALA A 146 10.40 -13.44 -9.98
C ALA A 146 9.67 -14.03 -11.20
N ASN A 147 8.41 -14.44 -11.02
CA ASN A 147 7.58 -15.02 -12.08
C ASN A 147 6.62 -14.02 -12.74
N SER A 148 6.66 -12.74 -12.35
CA SER A 148 5.73 -11.68 -12.81
C SER A 148 4.25 -12.07 -12.71
N THR A 149 3.85 -12.68 -11.60
CA THR A 149 2.50 -13.21 -11.34
C THR A 149 1.57 -12.20 -10.65
N ILE A 150 2.12 -11.16 -10.02
CA ILE A 150 1.36 -10.16 -9.26
C ILE A 150 0.31 -9.48 -10.14
N GLY A 151 -0.93 -9.48 -9.67
CA GLY A 151 -2.07 -8.90 -10.36
C GLY A 151 -2.52 -9.70 -11.59
N LYS A 152 -2.07 -10.95 -11.74
CA LYS A 152 -2.42 -11.84 -12.85
C LYS A 152 -3.03 -13.17 -12.40
N VAL A 153 -3.06 -13.45 -11.10
CA VAL A 153 -3.52 -14.74 -10.57
C VAL A 153 -4.97 -14.69 -10.12
N GLY A 154 -5.36 -13.63 -9.41
CA GLY A 154 -6.69 -13.49 -8.84
C GLY A 154 -7.77 -13.15 -9.86
N ASP A 155 -8.98 -13.61 -9.59
CA ASP A 155 -10.21 -13.25 -10.32
C ASP A 155 -10.46 -11.75 -10.30
N PHE A 156 -10.11 -11.13 -9.17
CA PHE A 156 -10.09 -9.69 -8.95
C PHE A 156 -8.73 -9.21 -8.46
N VAL A 157 -8.35 -8.01 -8.89
CA VAL A 157 -7.12 -7.35 -8.44
C VAL A 157 -7.43 -5.92 -8.06
N VAL A 158 -7.04 -5.55 -6.84
CA VAL A 158 -7.38 -4.26 -6.22
C VAL A 158 -6.15 -3.40 -6.07
N TYR A 159 -6.24 -2.18 -6.59
CA TYR A 159 -5.24 -1.13 -6.39
C TYR A 159 -5.82 0.06 -5.61
N SER A 160 -4.97 0.72 -4.83
CA SER A 160 -5.25 2.02 -4.22
C SER A 160 -4.17 3.01 -4.63
N PHE A 161 -4.53 4.02 -5.41
CA PHE A 161 -3.56 4.96 -5.98
C PHE A 161 -2.80 5.79 -4.95
N PRO A 162 -3.42 6.31 -3.85
CA PRO A 162 -2.73 7.12 -2.85
C PRO A 162 -1.54 6.43 -2.16
N LYS A 163 -1.40 5.10 -2.28
CA LYS A 163 -0.27 4.35 -1.72
C LYS A 163 1.01 4.53 -2.54
N MET A 164 0.89 4.68 -3.86
CA MET A 164 2.02 4.80 -4.78
C MET A 164 2.17 6.21 -5.34
N PHE A 165 1.05 6.85 -5.69
CA PHE A 165 0.99 8.15 -6.34
C PHE A 165 0.56 9.23 -5.36
N PRO A 166 1.05 10.47 -5.50
CA PRO A 166 0.58 11.57 -4.68
C PRO A 166 -0.79 11.95 -5.21
N VAL A 167 -1.85 11.30 -4.74
CA VAL A 167 -3.22 11.60 -5.13
C VAL A 167 -4.12 11.36 -3.93
N GLN A 168 -5.17 12.15 -3.78
CA GLN A 168 -6.03 12.11 -2.58
C GLN A 168 -7.06 10.98 -2.64
N ILE A 169 -7.42 10.57 -3.85
CA ILE A 169 -8.49 9.62 -4.09
C ILE A 169 -8.10 8.65 -5.21
N GLY A 170 -8.80 7.54 -5.23
CA GLY A 170 -8.81 6.63 -6.36
C GLY A 170 -8.25 5.25 -6.05
N GLY A 171 -8.80 4.29 -6.77
CA GLY A 171 -8.31 2.94 -6.90
C GLY A 171 -8.79 2.37 -8.24
N VAL A 172 -8.42 1.13 -8.51
CA VAL A 172 -8.96 0.39 -9.65
C VAL A 172 -9.17 -1.05 -9.25
N LEU A 173 -10.31 -1.60 -9.68
CA LEU A 173 -10.62 -3.02 -9.61
C LEU A 173 -10.42 -3.60 -11.01
N VAL A 174 -9.47 -4.50 -11.17
CA VAL A 174 -9.28 -5.30 -12.39
C VAL A 174 -10.04 -6.61 -12.23
N HIS A 175 -10.72 -7.04 -13.28
CA HIS A 175 -11.56 -8.24 -13.26
C HIS A 175 -11.66 -8.89 -14.66
N ASN A 176 -12.11 -10.14 -14.70
CA ASN A 176 -12.31 -10.84 -15.97
C ASN A 176 -13.46 -10.23 -16.78
N LYS A 177 -13.43 -10.40 -18.11
CA LYS A 177 -14.35 -9.73 -19.06
C LYS A 177 -15.82 -10.17 -18.89
N ASP A 178 -16.03 -11.40 -18.48
CA ASP A 178 -17.31 -12.06 -18.23
C ASP A 178 -17.92 -11.66 -16.89
N VAL A 179 -17.12 -11.09 -15.99
CA VAL A 179 -17.58 -10.54 -14.71
C VAL A 179 -18.20 -9.17 -14.92
N ALA A 180 -19.49 -9.04 -14.61
CA ALA A 180 -20.16 -7.75 -14.50
C ALA A 180 -19.83 -7.10 -13.15
N VAL A 181 -19.30 -5.88 -13.21
CA VAL A 181 -19.00 -5.05 -12.04
C VAL A 181 -19.77 -3.74 -12.17
N GLU A 182 -20.52 -3.39 -11.13
CA GLU A 182 -21.22 -2.10 -11.08
C GLU A 182 -20.23 -0.94 -11.13
N PRO A 183 -20.49 0.11 -11.95
CA PRO A 183 -19.61 1.26 -12.02
C PRO A 183 -19.52 1.97 -10.65
N GLU A 184 -18.45 2.74 -10.46
CA GLU A 184 -18.31 3.59 -9.28
C GLU A 184 -19.34 4.72 -9.30
N ARG A 185 -19.93 4.99 -8.12
CA ARG A 185 -20.87 6.11 -7.94
C ARG A 185 -20.08 7.33 -7.49
N TRP A 186 -19.75 8.19 -8.45
CA TRP A 186 -18.99 9.40 -8.19
C TRP A 186 -19.87 10.49 -7.56
N GLU A 187 -19.40 11.09 -6.47
CA GLU A 187 -20.08 12.22 -5.82
C GLU A 187 -20.09 13.47 -6.71
N HIS A 188 -19.07 13.63 -7.56
CA HIS A 188 -18.95 14.76 -8.47
C HIS A 188 -18.42 14.30 -9.84
N PRO A 189 -18.98 14.77 -10.98
CA PRO A 189 -18.63 14.29 -12.32
C PRO A 189 -17.16 14.50 -12.71
N ARG A 190 -16.50 15.50 -12.11
CA ARG A 190 -15.06 15.78 -12.31
C ARG A 190 -14.08 14.84 -11.57
N MET A 191 -14.55 13.95 -10.70
CA MET A 191 -13.65 13.10 -9.91
C MET A 191 -12.91 12.07 -10.78
N LEU A 192 -13.61 11.40 -11.69
CA LEU A 192 -12.97 10.44 -12.59
C LEU A 192 -11.99 11.12 -13.57
N PRO A 193 -12.35 12.24 -14.25
CA PRO A 193 -11.39 13.01 -15.03
C PRO A 193 -10.15 13.45 -14.22
N TYR A 194 -10.35 13.88 -12.97
CA TYR A 194 -9.25 14.23 -12.07
C TYR A 194 -8.32 13.03 -11.80
N ILE A 195 -8.88 11.85 -11.45
CA ILE A 195 -8.09 10.64 -11.21
C ILE A 195 -7.29 10.27 -12.46
N ARG A 196 -7.94 10.26 -13.64
CA ARG A 196 -7.30 9.91 -14.91
C ARG A 196 -6.11 10.82 -15.22
N LYS A 197 -6.29 12.14 -15.19
CA LYS A 197 -5.21 13.06 -15.56
C LYS A 197 -4.04 13.03 -14.59
N VAL A 198 -4.33 12.92 -13.28
CA VAL A 198 -3.29 12.83 -12.25
C VAL A 198 -2.51 11.52 -12.40
N LEU A 199 -3.20 10.41 -12.64
CA LEU A 199 -2.53 9.15 -12.90
C LEU A 199 -1.71 9.16 -14.18
N SER A 200 -2.23 9.67 -15.29
CA SER A 200 -1.48 9.77 -16.54
C SER A 200 -0.16 10.50 -16.33
N PHE A 201 -0.20 11.64 -15.63
CA PHE A 201 0.98 12.43 -15.30
C PHE A 201 2.01 11.65 -14.47
N HIS A 202 1.59 10.95 -13.42
CA HIS A 202 2.52 10.21 -12.56
C HIS A 202 2.98 8.87 -13.17
N LEU A 203 2.16 8.23 -14.00
CA LEU A 203 2.54 7.02 -14.74
C LEU A 203 3.66 7.31 -15.74
N ALA A 204 3.68 8.49 -16.35
CA ALA A 204 4.79 8.94 -17.19
C ALA A 204 6.12 9.04 -16.41
N LYS A 205 6.06 9.16 -15.07
CA LYS A 205 7.22 9.22 -14.16
C LYS A 205 7.51 7.89 -13.47
N LYS A 206 6.95 6.76 -13.94
CA LYS A 206 7.11 5.42 -13.33
C LYS A 206 8.56 5.12 -12.92
N ALA A 207 9.52 5.28 -13.83
CA ALA A 207 10.92 4.94 -13.57
C ALA A 207 11.52 5.79 -12.43
N GLU A 208 11.20 7.08 -12.39
CA GLU A 208 11.64 8.01 -11.35
C GLU A 208 11.04 7.64 -9.99
N ILE A 209 9.73 7.35 -9.95
CA ILE A 209 9.02 6.93 -8.72
C ILE A 209 9.69 5.69 -8.11
N ILE A 210 9.97 4.69 -8.94
CA ILE A 210 10.63 3.45 -8.52
C ILE A 210 12.05 3.76 -8.01
N ALA A 211 12.86 4.48 -8.79
CA ALA A 211 14.23 4.78 -8.43
C ALA A 211 14.34 5.57 -7.12
N ASN A 212 13.46 6.55 -6.90
CA ASN A 212 13.48 7.36 -5.68
C ASN A 212 13.00 6.57 -4.45
N ARG A 213 12.03 5.66 -4.58
CA ARG A 213 11.65 4.76 -3.49
C ARG A 213 12.79 3.83 -3.07
N LEU A 214 13.49 3.24 -4.04
CA LEU A 214 14.66 2.41 -3.78
C LEU A 214 15.80 3.22 -3.14
N ARG A 215 16.02 4.46 -3.58
CA ARG A 215 17.00 5.38 -2.97
C ARG A 215 16.64 5.68 -1.52
N SER A 216 15.37 6.01 -1.24
CA SER A 216 14.89 6.31 0.11
C SER A 216 15.01 5.11 1.04
N TYR A 217 14.63 3.91 0.58
CA TYR A 217 14.82 2.68 1.35
C TYR A 217 16.29 2.45 1.70
N ASN A 218 17.19 2.47 0.70
CA ASN A 218 18.61 2.21 0.92
C ASN A 218 19.26 3.29 1.82
N GLY A 219 18.82 4.54 1.68
CA GLY A 219 19.24 5.65 2.52
C GLY A 219 18.84 5.46 3.99
N LEU A 220 17.63 4.96 4.26
CA LEU A 220 17.18 4.63 5.61
C LEU A 220 17.88 3.39 6.15
N LYS A 221 18.04 2.34 5.34
CA LYS A 221 18.80 1.14 5.72
C LYS A 221 20.17 1.51 6.26
N MET A 222 20.95 2.29 5.52
CA MET A 222 22.29 2.72 5.95
C MET A 222 22.26 3.48 7.28
N ARG A 223 21.34 4.44 7.43
CA ARG A 223 21.24 5.29 8.62
C ARG A 223 20.79 4.53 9.85
N LEU A 224 19.77 3.70 9.73
CA LEU A 224 19.21 2.95 10.84
C LEU A 224 20.10 1.77 11.23
N HIS A 225 20.81 1.16 10.28
CA HIS A 225 21.88 0.19 10.59
C HIS A 225 23.00 0.81 11.42
N ALA A 226 23.41 2.05 11.14
CA ALA A 226 24.39 2.77 11.95
C ALA A 226 23.90 3.06 13.39
N LEU A 227 22.59 3.00 13.63
CA LEU A 227 21.96 3.13 14.95
C LEU A 227 21.67 1.77 15.61
N GLY A 228 22.04 0.65 14.97
CA GLY A 228 21.82 -0.70 15.49
C GLY A 228 20.46 -1.32 15.16
N PHE A 229 19.71 -0.75 14.22
CA PHE A 229 18.46 -1.32 13.72
C PHE A 229 18.68 -2.05 12.39
N GLU A 230 18.03 -3.20 12.21
CA GLU A 230 18.07 -3.97 10.98
C GLU A 230 16.71 -3.95 10.27
N GLU A 231 16.71 -4.01 8.94
CA GLU A 231 15.48 -4.19 8.19
C GLU A 231 14.75 -5.49 8.57
N ARG A 232 13.42 -5.41 8.65
CA ARG A 232 12.55 -6.59 8.83
C ARG A 232 12.19 -7.25 7.50
N LEU A 233 12.10 -6.44 6.44
CA LEU A 233 11.81 -6.89 5.08
C LEU A 233 12.97 -6.43 4.19
N PRO A 234 13.95 -7.30 3.90
CA PRO A 234 15.03 -7.02 2.97
C PRO A 234 14.50 -6.77 1.56
N LEU A 235 15.07 -5.81 0.85
CA LEU A 235 14.73 -5.59 -0.56
C LEU A 235 15.10 -6.81 -1.41
N GLU A 236 14.11 -7.30 -2.14
CA GLU A 236 14.26 -8.32 -3.17
C GLU A 236 14.20 -7.67 -4.56
N GLU A 237 14.69 -8.38 -5.58
CA GLU A 237 14.58 -7.92 -6.96
C GLU A 237 13.11 -7.73 -7.37
N GLY A 238 12.81 -6.64 -8.07
CA GLY A 238 11.44 -6.30 -8.49
C GLY A 238 10.57 -5.63 -7.43
N VAL A 239 10.96 -5.63 -6.14
CA VAL A 239 10.18 -4.99 -5.07
C VAL A 239 10.28 -3.47 -5.15
N VAL A 240 9.14 -2.79 -4.98
CA VAL A 240 9.07 -1.32 -4.84
C VAL A 240 8.46 -0.99 -3.47
N PRO A 241 9.27 -0.60 -2.48
CA PRO A 241 8.82 -0.53 -1.09
C PRO A 241 7.85 0.63 -0.85
N GLY A 242 6.84 0.36 -0.02
CA GLY A 242 5.87 1.33 0.48
C GLY A 242 6.24 1.96 1.82
N VAL A 243 7.10 1.30 2.59
CA VAL A 243 7.59 1.73 3.91
C VAL A 243 9.01 1.19 4.12
N PHE A 244 9.73 1.75 5.09
CA PHE A 244 10.91 1.10 5.66
C PHE A 244 10.48 0.41 6.95
N MET A 245 10.55 -0.92 7.00
CA MET A 245 10.21 -1.70 8.18
C MET A 245 11.48 -2.26 8.81
N PHE A 246 11.65 -2.06 10.11
CA PHE A 246 12.85 -2.47 10.85
C PHE A 246 12.50 -3.13 12.18
N LYS A 247 13.39 -3.99 12.65
CA LYS A 247 13.29 -4.68 13.94
C LYS A 247 13.71 -3.73 15.07
N VAL A 248 13.06 -3.85 16.22
CA VAL A 248 13.40 -3.11 17.44
C VAL A 248 13.79 -4.12 18.53
N PRO A 249 15.06 -4.56 18.56
CA PRO A 249 15.47 -5.73 19.35
C PRO A 249 15.49 -5.46 20.85
N ASP A 250 15.72 -4.22 21.29
CA ASP A 250 15.69 -3.88 22.71
C ASP A 250 14.27 -4.08 23.28
N GLU A 251 14.10 -5.08 24.14
CA GLU A 251 12.82 -5.44 24.74
C GLU A 251 12.21 -4.34 25.60
N LYS A 252 13.05 -3.46 26.17
CA LYS A 252 12.62 -2.36 27.04
C LYS A 252 11.97 -1.21 26.28
N THR A 253 12.22 -1.12 24.98
CA THR A 253 11.62 -0.11 24.12
C THR A 253 10.10 -0.32 24.03
N ASP A 254 9.34 0.67 24.49
CA ASP A 254 7.89 0.76 24.32
C ASP A 254 7.56 1.26 22.90
N LEU A 255 7.13 0.33 22.04
CA LEU A 255 6.82 0.61 20.64
C LEU A 255 5.62 1.56 20.46
N LYS A 256 4.67 1.59 21.40
CA LYS A 256 3.54 2.53 21.35
C LYS A 256 4.03 3.94 21.66
N ARG A 257 4.87 4.08 22.69
CA ARG A 257 5.50 5.36 23.03
C ARG A 257 6.41 5.85 21.90
N MET A 258 7.17 4.95 21.26
CA MET A 258 7.99 5.26 20.09
C MET A 258 7.13 5.81 18.95
N ARG A 259 5.99 5.16 18.65
CA ARG A 259 5.02 5.66 17.68
C ARG A 259 4.54 7.06 18.03
N ASP A 260 4.06 7.26 19.23
CA ASP A 260 3.49 8.55 19.65
C ASP A 260 4.56 9.66 19.59
N TYR A 261 5.81 9.33 19.94
CA TYR A 261 6.95 10.23 19.81
C TYR A 261 7.26 10.59 18.35
N LEU A 262 7.35 9.61 17.44
CA LEU A 262 7.58 9.90 16.02
C LEU A 262 6.44 10.72 15.40
N PHE A 263 5.18 10.45 15.78
CA PHE A 263 4.05 11.29 15.38
C PHE A 263 4.14 12.71 15.91
N SER A 264 4.60 12.92 17.15
CA SER A 264 4.81 14.27 17.69
C SER A 264 5.94 15.02 17.00
N HIS A 265 6.73 14.34 16.16
CA HIS A 265 7.77 14.91 15.28
C HIS A 265 7.32 14.92 13.82
N GLY A 266 6.03 14.73 13.54
CA GLY A 266 5.49 14.82 12.19
C GLY A 266 5.73 13.59 11.31
N ILE A 267 6.21 12.47 11.87
CA ILE A 267 6.50 11.25 11.11
C ILE A 267 5.36 10.24 11.29
N GLN A 268 4.54 10.07 10.25
CA GLN A 268 3.51 9.03 10.23
C GLN A 268 4.16 7.66 10.23
N CYS A 269 3.82 6.85 11.23
CA CYS A 269 4.43 5.53 11.43
C CYS A 269 3.50 4.60 12.19
N SER A 270 3.89 3.34 12.36
CA SER A 270 3.23 2.45 13.33
C SER A 270 4.12 1.27 13.71
N VAL A 271 3.74 0.66 14.82
CA VAL A 271 4.14 -0.71 15.16
C VAL A 271 3.58 -1.67 14.12
N PHE A 272 4.38 -2.64 13.72
CA PHE A 272 3.92 -3.84 13.00
C PHE A 272 3.53 -4.89 14.05
N TYR A 273 2.28 -4.81 14.51
CA TYR A 273 1.81 -5.60 15.64
C TYR A 273 2.02 -7.10 15.44
N GLY A 274 2.39 -7.81 16.51
CA GLY A 274 2.72 -9.23 16.50
C GLY A 274 4.18 -9.57 16.41
N GLU A 275 4.98 -8.58 16.05
CA GLU A 275 6.43 -8.68 16.06
C GLU A 275 7.00 -7.43 16.71
N ARG A 276 8.25 -7.50 17.21
CA ARG A 276 8.99 -6.30 17.63
C ARG A 276 9.54 -5.56 16.41
N ALA A 277 8.64 -5.04 15.59
CA ALA A 277 8.96 -4.34 14.37
C ALA A 277 8.15 -3.04 14.22
N PHE A 278 8.74 -2.11 13.48
CA PHE A 278 8.25 -0.75 13.32
C PHE A 278 8.39 -0.34 11.86
N PHE A 279 7.48 0.50 11.36
CA PHE A 279 7.59 1.01 9.99
C PHE A 279 7.39 2.53 9.89
N ILE A 280 8.16 3.13 9.00
CA ILE A 280 8.20 4.57 8.72
C ILE A 280 8.09 4.83 7.21
N PRO A 281 7.80 6.08 6.78
CA PRO A 281 7.55 6.38 5.38
C PRO A 281 8.73 6.04 4.46
N VAL A 282 8.41 5.44 3.31
CA VAL A 282 9.30 5.36 2.14
C VAL A 282 8.47 5.70 0.91
N HIS A 283 8.78 6.84 0.30
CA HIS A 283 8.17 7.25 -0.96
C HIS A 283 9.11 8.14 -1.77
N GLN A 284 8.70 8.42 -3.01
CA GLN A 284 9.49 9.11 -4.03
C GLN A 284 9.76 10.59 -3.76
N SER A 285 9.06 11.19 -2.81
CA SER A 285 9.18 12.61 -2.45
C SER A 285 10.21 12.87 -1.35
N LEU A 286 10.71 11.81 -0.69
CA LEU A 286 11.72 11.93 0.35
C LEU A 286 13.10 12.17 -0.27
N ILE A 287 13.86 13.07 0.34
CA ILE A 287 15.26 13.36 0.01
C ILE A 287 16.17 13.08 1.21
N GLY A 288 17.48 13.12 0.99
CA GLY A 288 18.47 12.71 2.00
C GLY A 288 18.30 13.37 3.37
N VAL A 289 17.96 14.66 3.41
CA VAL A 289 17.76 15.40 4.67
C VAL A 289 16.54 14.93 5.46
N ASP A 290 15.49 14.43 4.78
CA ASP A 290 14.32 13.83 5.44
C ASP A 290 14.71 12.52 6.13
N LEU A 291 15.57 11.73 5.48
CA LEU A 291 16.06 10.46 6.03
C LEU A 291 16.98 10.71 7.22
N ASP A 292 17.81 11.76 7.17
CA ASP A 292 18.61 12.22 8.31
C ASP A 292 17.71 12.64 9.48
N TYR A 293 16.63 13.37 9.20
CA TYR A 293 15.63 13.75 10.20
C TYR A 293 15.00 12.52 10.88
N PHE A 294 14.57 11.51 10.11
CA PHE A 294 14.00 10.28 10.66
C PHE A 294 14.98 9.56 11.59
N ALA A 295 16.24 9.41 11.16
CA ALA A 295 17.27 8.76 11.95
C ALA A 295 17.57 9.54 13.24
N MET A 296 17.62 10.87 13.17
CA MET A 296 17.83 11.72 14.35
C MET A 296 16.68 11.62 15.36
N VAL A 297 15.42 11.61 14.91
CA VAL A 297 14.25 11.44 15.81
C VAL A 297 14.26 10.06 16.47
N ILE A 298 14.58 9.00 15.71
CA ILE A 298 14.69 7.64 16.28
C ILE A 298 15.84 7.56 17.30
N GLN A 299 16.98 8.18 16.99
CA GLN A 299 18.12 8.22 17.91
C GLN A 299 17.80 9.01 19.17
N SER A 300 17.06 10.12 19.09
CA SER A 300 16.69 10.92 20.26
C SER A 300 15.68 10.24 21.17
N PHE A 301 14.83 9.37 20.62
CA PHE A 301 13.95 8.51 21.42
C PHE A 301 14.72 7.45 22.21
N SER A 302 15.81 6.94 21.63
CA SER A 302 16.59 5.82 22.18
C SER A 302 17.61 6.23 23.26
N LYS A 303 17.67 7.53 23.60
CA LYS A 303 18.53 8.11 24.65
C LYS A 303 17.71 8.39 25.91
#